data_AF-A0A1A8GIC8-F1
#
_entry.id   AF-A0A1A8GIC8-F1
#
_cell.length_a   1.000
_cell.length_b   1.000
_cell.length_c   1.000
_cell.angle_alpha   90.00
_cell.angle_beta   90.00
_cell.angle_gamma   90.00
#
_symmetry.space_group_name_H-M   'P 1'
#
loop_
_entity.id
_entity.type
_entity.pdbx_description
1 polymer ?
#
loop_
_entity_poly.entity_id
_entity_poly.type
_entity_poly.pdbx_seq_one_letter_code
_entity_poly.pdbx_strand_id
1 'polypeptide(L)'
;GGRRDLTYNVLCKRCSPEPGRCQLCEEELRFLPRPLGLTNTTVTIVDFAAHANYTFEIESLNGVSSLSSFPRQVAIITVNTDQGGPSRVGGLKKDWASPSSIALSWQQPQQVLPVVEYEIKYYEKEHEQLSYSSTRTKAPSVIVSGLKPATWYVFSVRTRT
;
A
#
# COMPACT_ATOMS: atom_id res chain seq x y z
N GLY A 1 -11.11 -11.93 27.79
CA GLY A 1 -11.49 -12.69 29.00
C GLY A 1 -10.64 -13.93 29.26
N GLY A 2 -9.33 -13.92 28.94
CA GLY A 2 -8.38 -14.96 29.38
C GLY A 2 -8.60 -16.40 28.87
N ARG A 3 -9.60 -16.64 28.02
CA ARG A 3 -9.90 -17.99 27.54
C ARG A 3 -9.01 -18.39 26.36
N ARG A 4 -8.81 -19.69 26.22
CA ARG A 4 -7.94 -20.33 25.22
C ARG A 4 -8.72 -21.03 24.10
N ASP A 5 -10.05 -21.02 24.18
CA ASP A 5 -10.97 -21.57 23.20
C ASP A 5 -11.35 -20.53 22.12
N LEU A 6 -10.45 -19.58 21.85
CA LEU A 6 -10.70 -18.49 20.93
C LEU A 6 -10.50 -18.95 19.48
N THR A 7 -11.48 -18.66 18.63
CA THR A 7 -11.43 -18.89 17.19
C THR A 7 -11.85 -17.63 16.45
N TYR A 8 -11.43 -17.47 15.20
CA TYR A 8 -11.75 -16.31 14.38
C TYR A 8 -12.48 -16.72 13.10
N ASN A 9 -13.42 -15.89 12.68
CA ASN A 9 -14.10 -15.98 11.39
C ASN A 9 -13.86 -14.71 10.60
N VAL A 10 -13.71 -14.83 9.28
CA VAL A 10 -13.54 -13.71 8.36
C VAL A 10 -14.66 -13.72 7.34
N LEU A 11 -15.47 -12.66 7.32
CA LEU A 11 -16.52 -12.45 6.33
C LEU A 11 -16.04 -11.40 5.32
N CYS A 12 -16.18 -11.67 4.03
CA CYS A 12 -15.84 -10.73 2.97
C CYS A 12 -17.10 -10.16 2.32
N LYS A 13 -17.09 -8.84 2.13
CA LYS A 13 -18.08 -8.09 1.34
C LYS A 13 -17.37 -7.28 0.26
N ARG A 14 -17.85 -7.31 -0.97
CA ARG A 14 -17.45 -6.39 -2.02
C ARG A 14 -18.47 -5.27 -2.12
N CYS A 15 -18.02 -4.03 -1.92
CA CYS A 15 -18.88 -2.87 -1.96
C CYS A 15 -18.69 -2.11 -3.28
N SER A 16 -19.80 -1.75 -3.91
CA SER A 16 -19.79 -0.82 -5.05
C SER A 16 -19.51 0.62 -4.57
N PRO A 17 -19.08 1.53 -5.47
CA PRO A 17 -18.97 2.95 -5.17
C PRO A 17 -20.31 3.57 -4.74
N GLU A 18 -21.43 2.97 -5.16
CA GLU A 18 -22.77 3.37 -4.74
C GLU A 18 -23.02 2.99 -3.27
N PRO A 19 -23.48 3.94 -2.43
CA PRO A 19 -23.76 3.69 -1.03
C PRO A 19 -24.86 2.62 -0.87
N GLY A 20 -24.60 1.64 0.00
CA GLY A 20 -25.58 0.61 0.37
C GLY A 20 -25.56 -0.68 -0.49
N ARG A 21 -24.70 -0.78 -1.51
CA ARG A 21 -24.55 -2.00 -2.32
C ARG A 21 -23.26 -2.75 -1.98
N CYS A 22 -23.32 -3.59 -0.96
CA CYS A 22 -22.26 -4.55 -0.63
C CYS A 22 -22.80 -5.97 -0.79
N GLN A 23 -22.06 -6.84 -1.49
CA GLN A 23 -22.41 -8.24 -1.72
C GLN A 23 -21.36 -9.15 -1.10
N LEU A 24 -21.73 -10.36 -0.69
CA LEU A 24 -20.78 -11.35 -0.19
C LEU A 24 -19.80 -11.75 -1.30
N CYS A 25 -18.54 -11.98 -0.94
CA CYS A 25 -17.50 -12.32 -1.92
C CYS A 25 -17.55 -13.77 -2.42
N GLU A 26 -18.50 -14.59 -1.92
CA GLU A 26 -18.74 -16.02 -2.17
C GLU A 26 -17.50 -16.85 -2.57
N GLU A 27 -17.08 -16.84 -3.84
CA GLU A 27 -15.89 -17.57 -4.32
C GLU A 27 -14.89 -16.70 -5.13
N GLU A 28 -15.03 -15.38 -5.10
CA GLU A 28 -14.13 -14.49 -5.85
C GLU A 28 -12.72 -14.43 -5.25
N LEU A 29 -12.60 -14.66 -3.93
CA LEU A 29 -11.34 -14.63 -3.21
C LEU A 29 -11.00 -16.01 -2.64
N ARG A 30 -9.69 -16.31 -2.58
CA ARG A 30 -9.20 -17.54 -1.96
C ARG A 30 -8.54 -17.26 -0.61
N PHE A 31 -9.04 -17.93 0.42
CA PHE A 31 -8.55 -17.82 1.79
C PHE A 31 -7.65 -19.01 2.14
N LEU A 32 -6.46 -18.70 2.67
CA LEU A 32 -5.46 -19.66 3.11
C LEU A 32 -5.04 -19.37 4.55
N PRO A 33 -5.45 -20.18 5.55
CA PRO A 33 -6.40 -21.29 5.47
C PRO A 33 -7.86 -20.81 5.33
N ARG A 34 -8.83 -21.74 5.36
CA ARG A 34 -10.27 -21.43 5.24
C ARG A 34 -10.71 -20.37 6.26
N PRO A 35 -11.66 -19.49 5.91
CA PRO A 35 -11.95 -18.27 6.66
C PRO A 35 -12.73 -18.48 7.97
N LEU A 36 -13.11 -19.71 8.31
CA LEU A 36 -13.93 -20.03 9.49
C LEU A 36 -13.15 -20.91 10.46
N GLY A 37 -13.33 -20.66 11.77
CA GLY A 37 -12.74 -21.46 12.83
C GLY A 37 -11.22 -21.33 12.95
N LEU A 38 -10.66 -20.19 12.52
CA LEU A 38 -9.23 -19.93 12.55
C LEU A 38 -8.74 -19.90 14.01
N THR A 39 -7.72 -20.68 14.34
CA THR A 39 -7.07 -20.65 15.66
C THR A 39 -5.84 -19.76 15.68
N ASN A 40 -5.21 -19.55 14.52
CA ASN A 40 -4.11 -18.61 14.35
C ASN A 40 -4.65 -17.21 14.02
N THR A 41 -3.88 -16.18 14.36
CA THR A 41 -4.22 -14.77 14.13
C THR A 41 -3.79 -14.28 12.75
N THR A 42 -3.59 -15.19 11.79
CA THR A 42 -3.12 -14.87 10.44
C THR A 42 -3.89 -15.68 9.41
N VAL A 43 -4.38 -15.00 8.38
CA VAL A 43 -4.98 -15.58 7.18
C VAL A 43 -4.42 -14.85 5.97
N THR A 44 -4.14 -15.58 4.91
CA THR A 44 -3.70 -15.02 3.62
C THR A 44 -4.88 -15.05 2.66
N ILE A 45 -5.13 -13.92 1.99
CA ILE A 45 -6.22 -13.76 1.04
C ILE A 45 -5.58 -13.45 -0.31
N VAL A 46 -5.99 -14.16 -1.35
CA VAL A 46 -5.44 -14.04 -2.70
C VAL A 46 -6.57 -14.03 -3.74
N ASP A 47 -6.20 -13.81 -5.00
CA ASP A 47 -7.11 -13.81 -6.16
C ASP A 47 -8.08 -12.61 -6.18
N PHE A 48 -7.65 -11.48 -5.60
CA PHE A 48 -8.37 -10.20 -5.66
C PHE A 48 -8.68 -9.76 -7.09
N ALA A 49 -9.95 -9.42 -7.37
CA ALA A 49 -10.29 -8.72 -8.60
C ALA A 49 -9.69 -7.32 -8.60
N ALA A 50 -9.25 -6.82 -9.75
CA ALA A 50 -8.77 -5.45 -9.90
C ALA A 50 -9.92 -4.43 -9.83
N HIS A 51 -9.62 -3.21 -9.38
CA HIS A 51 -10.56 -2.09 -9.24
C HIS A 51 -11.80 -2.44 -8.39
N ALA A 52 -11.58 -3.08 -7.25
CA ALA A 52 -12.63 -3.53 -6.36
C ALA A 52 -12.37 -3.08 -4.92
N ASN A 53 -13.45 -2.72 -4.22
CA ASN A 53 -13.41 -2.40 -2.80
C ASN A 53 -13.93 -3.61 -2.00
N TYR A 54 -13.03 -4.25 -1.27
CA TYR A 54 -13.36 -5.34 -0.36
C TYR A 54 -13.36 -4.86 1.08
N THR A 55 -14.35 -5.30 1.85
CA THR A 55 -14.48 -5.07 3.28
C THR A 55 -14.48 -6.43 3.97
N PHE A 56 -13.56 -6.61 4.92
CA PHE A 56 -13.43 -7.81 5.73
C PHE A 56 -13.93 -7.52 7.14
N GLU A 57 -14.86 -8.33 7.62
CA GLU A 57 -15.33 -8.33 8.99
C GLU A 57 -14.70 -9.52 9.70
N ILE A 58 -13.85 -9.26 10.69
CA ILE A 58 -13.17 -10.27 11.48
C ILE A 58 -13.86 -10.38 12.83
N GLU A 59 -14.41 -11.55 13.08
CA GLU A 59 -15.13 -11.88 14.29
C GLU A 59 -14.31 -12.82 15.17
N SER A 60 -14.28 -12.54 16.48
CA SER A 60 -13.72 -13.45 17.47
C SER A 60 -14.80 -14.20 18.22
N LEU A 61 -14.68 -15.52 18.30
CA LEU A 61 -15.62 -16.43 18.93
C LEU A 61 -14.94 -17.28 20.00
N ASN A 62 -15.72 -17.66 21.01
CA ASN A 62 -15.38 -18.64 22.01
C ASN A 62 -16.63 -19.46 22.38
N GLY A 63 -16.50 -20.48 23.23
CA GLY A 63 -17.59 -21.34 23.67
C GLY A 63 -18.75 -20.69 24.44
N VAL A 64 -18.71 -19.37 24.73
CA VAL A 64 -19.86 -18.64 25.31
C VAL A 64 -20.33 -17.49 24.41
N SER A 65 -19.73 -17.32 23.24
CA SER A 65 -20.12 -16.26 22.30
C SER A 65 -21.56 -16.40 21.81
N SER A 66 -22.18 -17.58 21.91
CA SER A 66 -23.61 -17.80 21.62
C SER A 66 -24.54 -17.39 22.77
N LEU A 67 -24.03 -17.19 23.98
CA LEU A 67 -24.81 -16.83 25.17
C LEU A 67 -24.91 -15.31 25.37
N SER A 68 -24.19 -14.53 24.56
CA SER A 68 -24.26 -13.07 24.64
C SER A 68 -25.53 -12.54 23.98
N SER A 69 -26.22 -11.64 24.67
CA SER A 69 -27.34 -10.86 24.12
C SER A 69 -26.88 -9.63 23.33
N PHE A 70 -25.58 -9.30 23.36
CA PHE A 70 -25.02 -8.18 22.62
C PHE A 70 -24.68 -8.58 21.19
N PRO A 71 -24.75 -7.64 20.23
CA PRO A 71 -24.24 -7.86 18.89
C PRO A 71 -22.78 -8.31 18.93
N ARG A 72 -22.43 -9.22 18.03
CA ARG A 72 -21.06 -9.71 17.91
C ARG A 72 -20.15 -8.54 17.51
N GLN A 73 -19.07 -8.35 18.25
CA GLN A 73 -18.08 -7.32 17.92
C GLN A 73 -17.20 -7.82 16.78
N VAL A 74 -17.04 -6.98 15.77
CA VAL A 74 -16.22 -7.26 14.59
C VAL A 74 -15.17 -6.17 14.39
N ALA A 75 -13.98 -6.57 13.95
CA ALA A 75 -13.01 -5.63 13.39
C ALA A 75 -13.26 -5.51 11.88
N ILE A 76 -13.20 -4.28 11.36
CA ILE A 76 -13.47 -4.00 9.95
C ILE A 76 -12.19 -3.54 9.28
N ILE A 77 -11.85 -4.17 8.15
CA ILE A 77 -10.70 -3.81 7.31
C ILE A 77 -11.18 -3.60 5.88
N THR A 78 -10.85 -2.46 5.29
CA THR A 78 -11.19 -2.16 3.89
C THR A 78 -9.94 -2.20 3.02
N VAL A 79 -10.01 -2.93 1.91
CA VAL A 79 -8.96 -3.09 0.90
C VAL A 79 -9.49 -2.62 -0.45
N ASN A 80 -8.85 -1.62 -1.04
CA ASN A 80 -9.14 -1.20 -2.41
C ASN A 80 -8.07 -1.75 -3.35
N THR A 81 -8.48 -2.49 -4.38
CA THR A 81 -7.60 -3.15 -5.36
C THR A 81 -7.49 -2.36 -6.66
N ASP A 82 -7.55 -1.03 -6.57
CA ASP A 82 -7.34 -0.15 -7.72
C ASP A 82 -6.00 -0.49 -8.40
N GLN A 83 -6.01 -0.63 -9.73
CA GLN A 83 -4.82 -1.09 -10.44
C GLN A 83 -3.62 -0.22 -10.12
N GLY A 84 -2.55 -0.87 -9.65
CA GLY A 84 -1.22 -0.31 -9.81
C GLY A 84 -0.24 -0.87 -8.81
N GLY A 85 0.67 -1.73 -9.29
CA GLY A 85 2.01 -1.74 -8.74
C GLY A 85 2.55 -0.29 -8.62
N PRO A 86 3.58 -0.06 -7.78
CA PRO A 86 3.97 1.28 -7.32
C PRO A 86 3.85 2.31 -8.43
N SER A 87 2.91 3.25 -8.27
CA SER A 87 2.55 4.20 -9.33
C SER A 87 3.83 4.90 -9.78
N ARG A 88 4.11 4.80 -11.09
CA ARG A 88 5.29 5.43 -11.65
C ARG A 88 5.13 6.94 -11.53
N VAL A 89 6.08 7.58 -10.85
CA VAL A 89 6.16 9.03 -10.83
C VAL A 89 6.40 9.50 -12.27
N GLY A 90 5.38 10.12 -12.86
CA GLY A 90 5.42 10.62 -14.24
C GLY A 90 6.10 11.99 -14.31
N GLY A 91 6.63 12.32 -15.49
CA GLY A 91 7.06 13.69 -15.80
C GLY A 91 8.23 14.21 -14.97
N LEU A 92 9.19 13.35 -14.59
CA LEU A 92 10.42 13.80 -13.94
C LEU A 92 11.15 14.80 -14.87
N LYS A 93 11.32 16.02 -14.37
CA LYS A 93 11.88 17.15 -15.11
C LYS A 93 13.08 17.74 -14.36
N LYS A 94 14.10 18.13 -15.12
CA LYS A 94 15.19 19.00 -14.65
C LYS A 94 14.76 20.46 -14.77
N ASP A 95 14.60 21.13 -13.64
CA ASP A 95 14.22 22.55 -13.62
C ASP A 95 15.43 23.45 -13.86
N TRP A 96 16.50 23.25 -13.09
CA TRP A 96 17.77 23.95 -13.27
C TRP A 96 18.95 23.10 -12.78
N ALA A 97 20.16 23.48 -13.18
CA ALA A 97 21.40 22.86 -12.73
C ALA A 97 22.49 23.92 -12.50
N SER A 98 23.31 23.69 -11.48
CA SER A 98 24.56 24.40 -11.19
C SER A 98 25.74 23.43 -11.26
N PRO A 99 26.99 23.88 -11.09
CA PRO A 99 28.15 22.98 -11.08
C PRO A 99 28.11 21.87 -10.02
N SER A 100 27.32 22.03 -8.96
CA SER A 100 27.28 21.06 -7.86
C SER A 100 25.87 20.69 -7.39
N SER A 101 24.83 21.17 -8.07
CA SER A 101 23.45 20.91 -7.68
C SER A 101 22.51 20.80 -8.87
N ILE A 102 21.46 19.99 -8.74
CA ILE A 102 20.39 19.86 -9.73
C ILE A 102 19.04 19.95 -9.00
N ALA A 103 18.14 20.80 -9.51
CA ALA A 103 16.75 20.84 -9.08
C ALA A 103 15.86 20.00 -10.00
N LEU A 104 15.04 19.17 -9.38
CA LEU A 104 14.11 18.25 -10.02
C LEU A 104 12.69 18.51 -9.53
N SER A 105 11.73 18.38 -10.43
CA SER A 105 10.30 18.32 -10.12
C SER A 105 9.63 17.20 -10.90
N TRP A 106 8.48 16.74 -10.41
CA TRP A 106 7.70 15.69 -11.07
C TRP A 106 6.22 15.88 -10.79
N GLN A 107 5.39 15.20 -11.59
CA GLN A 107 3.96 15.20 -11.36
C GLN A 107 3.62 14.25 -10.21
N GLN A 108 2.84 14.73 -9.24
CA GLN A 108 2.30 13.87 -8.20
C GLN A 108 1.37 12.83 -8.84
N PRO A 109 1.61 11.52 -8.62
CA PRO A 109 0.75 10.50 -9.20
C PRO A 109 -0.66 10.61 -8.61
N GLN A 110 -1.68 10.41 -9.44
CA GLN A 110 -3.06 10.22 -8.96
C GLN A 110 -3.13 8.86 -8.27
N GLN A 111 -2.90 8.84 -6.95
CA GLN A 111 -2.98 7.64 -6.11
C GLN A 111 -4.22 7.68 -5.23
N VAL A 112 -4.80 6.51 -4.98
CA VAL A 112 -5.92 6.34 -4.03
C VAL A 112 -5.43 6.48 -2.59
N LEU A 113 -4.21 5.99 -2.31
CA LEU A 113 -3.54 6.17 -1.03
C LEU A 113 -2.73 7.47 -1.00
N PRO A 114 -2.69 8.18 0.13
CA PRO A 114 -1.90 9.39 0.26
C PRO A 114 -0.40 9.07 0.17
N VAL A 115 0.34 9.85 -0.63
CA VAL A 115 1.81 9.76 -0.67
C VAL A 115 2.38 10.23 0.67
N VAL A 116 3.12 9.36 1.36
CA VAL A 116 3.80 9.72 2.62
C VAL A 116 5.08 10.49 2.35
N GLU A 117 5.89 10.01 1.40
CA GLU A 117 7.14 10.64 0.96
C GLU A 117 7.57 10.16 -0.44
N TYR A 118 8.49 10.92 -1.04
CA TYR A 118 9.22 10.54 -2.24
C TYR A 118 10.66 10.20 -1.89
N GLU A 119 11.20 9.16 -2.52
CA GLU A 119 12.63 8.82 -2.46
C GLU A 119 13.25 8.99 -3.84
N ILE A 120 14.37 9.71 -3.88
CA ILE A 120 15.14 9.99 -5.09
C ILE A 120 16.45 9.25 -4.96
N LYS A 121 16.69 8.30 -5.87
CA LYS A 121 17.97 7.61 -6.02
C LYS A 121 18.74 8.20 -7.19
N TYR A 122 20.04 8.37 -7.03
CA TYR A 122 20.90 8.88 -8.08
C TYR A 122 22.31 8.29 -8.04
N TYR A 123 22.95 8.24 -9.20
CA TYR A 123 24.31 7.72 -9.38
C TYR A 123 24.97 8.35 -10.61
N GLU A 124 26.30 8.30 -10.67
CA GLU A 124 27.08 8.76 -11.82
C GLU A 124 26.91 7.78 -12.98
N LYS A 125 26.57 8.28 -14.17
CA LYS A 125 26.29 7.47 -15.37
C LYS A 125 27.47 6.56 -15.76
N GLU A 126 28.69 6.99 -15.51
CA GLU A 126 29.91 6.23 -15.84
C GLU A 126 30.20 5.08 -14.85
N HIS A 127 29.61 5.11 -13.65
CA HIS A 127 29.84 4.16 -12.56
C HIS A 127 28.58 3.31 -12.27
N GLU A 128 27.88 2.88 -13.33
CA GLU A 128 26.60 2.14 -13.23
C GLU A 128 26.62 1.09 -12.11
N GLN A 129 25.68 1.23 -11.17
CA GLN A 129 25.34 0.26 -10.12
C GLN A 129 26.41 -0.10 -9.06
N LEU A 130 27.58 0.55 -9.02
CA LEU A 130 28.58 0.31 -7.97
C LEU A 130 28.27 1.03 -6.65
N SER A 131 27.71 2.24 -6.72
CA SER A 131 27.24 3.00 -5.56
C SER A 131 26.11 3.96 -5.97
N TYR A 132 25.06 4.04 -5.16
CA TYR A 132 23.98 5.00 -5.34
C TYR A 132 23.84 5.86 -4.09
N SER A 133 23.38 7.08 -4.28
CA SER A 133 22.97 7.97 -3.20
C SER A 133 21.45 8.12 -3.22
N SER A 134 20.86 8.41 -2.07
CA SER A 134 19.41 8.60 -1.94
C SER A 134 19.07 9.78 -1.05
N THR A 135 18.03 10.53 -1.41
CA THR A 135 17.44 11.57 -0.57
C THR A 135 15.92 11.45 -0.56
N ARG A 136 15.26 12.08 0.41
CA ARG A 136 13.80 11.98 0.63
C ARG A 136 13.17 13.36 0.77
N THR A 137 11.93 13.48 0.31
CA THR A 137 11.15 14.74 0.39
C THR A 137 9.66 14.44 0.49
N LYS A 138 8.88 15.36 1.06
CA LYS A 138 7.41 15.30 1.05
C LYS A 138 6.80 16.06 -0.14
N ALA A 139 7.55 17.00 -0.72
CA ALA A 139 7.10 17.78 -1.86
C ALA A 139 7.39 17.04 -3.17
N PRO A 140 6.64 17.29 -4.26
CA PRO A 140 6.93 16.72 -5.59
C PRO A 140 8.12 17.43 -6.29
N SER A 141 9.10 17.86 -5.50
CA SER A 141 10.33 18.51 -5.97
C SER A 141 11.47 18.33 -4.95
N VAL A 142 12.71 18.39 -5.44
CA VAL A 142 13.92 18.31 -4.62
C VAL A 142 15.09 19.06 -5.28
N ILE A 143 15.99 19.59 -4.44
CA ILE A 143 17.31 20.05 -4.87
C ILE A 143 18.33 19.04 -4.36
N VAL A 144 19.04 18.38 -5.28
CA VAL A 144 20.16 17.49 -4.94
C VAL A 144 21.44 18.30 -5.04
N SER A 145 22.20 18.40 -3.96
CA SER A 145 23.46 19.16 -3.85
C SER A 145 24.65 18.25 -3.59
N GLY A 146 25.87 18.79 -3.73
CA GLY A 146 27.11 18.04 -3.53
C GLY A 146 27.49 17.13 -4.70
N LEU A 147 26.93 17.39 -5.88
CA LEU A 147 27.26 16.69 -7.12
C LEU A 147 28.62 17.15 -7.65
N LYS A 148 29.30 16.26 -8.37
CA LYS A 148 30.55 16.63 -9.04
C LYS A 148 30.25 17.47 -10.28
N PRO A 149 31.04 18.53 -10.54
CA PRO A 149 30.91 19.32 -11.75
C PRO A 149 31.23 18.49 -13.00
N ALA A 150 30.61 18.88 -14.12
CA ALA A 150 30.80 18.26 -15.44
C ALA A 150 30.60 16.73 -15.46
N THR A 151 29.78 16.20 -14.55
CA THR A 151 29.51 14.76 -14.41
C THR A 151 28.07 14.44 -14.77
N TRP A 152 27.86 13.36 -15.53
CA TRP A 152 26.51 12.90 -15.90
C TRP A 152 25.92 12.05 -14.77
N TYR A 153 24.69 12.37 -14.36
CA TYR A 153 23.96 11.64 -13.34
C TYR A 153 22.66 11.06 -13.89
N VAL A 154 22.27 9.90 -13.36
CA VAL A 154 20.95 9.29 -13.57
C VAL A 154 20.13 9.43 -12.30
N PHE A 155 18.87 9.85 -12.43
CA PHE A 155 17.94 10.02 -11.31
C PHE A 155 16.71 9.12 -11.47
N SER A 156 16.27 8.52 -10.37
CA SER A 156 15.04 7.73 -10.29
C SER A 156 14.24 8.17 -9.07
N VAL A 157 12.93 8.37 -9.24
CA VAL A 157 12.01 8.77 -8.17
C VAL A 157 10.98 7.69 -7.95
N ARG A 158 10.72 7.35 -6.68
CA ARG A 158 9.63 6.47 -6.28
C ARG A 158 8.80 7.08 -5.16
N THR A 159 7.51 6.79 -5.14
CA THR A 159 6.62 7.09 -4.01
C THR A 159 6.72 6.02 -2.94
N ARG A 160 6.59 6.44 -1.68
CA ARG A 160 6.25 5.56 -0.56
C ARG A 160 4.82 5.87 -0.12
N THR A 161 3.94 4.89 -0.28
CA THR A 161 2.52 4.89 0.16
C THR A 161 2.39 4.15 1.48
#